data_AF-A0AA94VCT2-F1
#
_entry.id   AF-A0AA94VCT2-F1
#
_cell.length_a   1.000
_cell.length_b   1.000
_cell.length_c   1.000
_cell.angle_alpha   90.00
_cell.angle_beta   90.00
_cell.angle_gamma   90.00
#
_symmetry.space_group_name_H-M   'P 1'
#
loop_
_entity.id
_entity.type
_entity.pdbx_description
1 polymer ?
#
loop_
_entity_poly.entity_id
_entity_poly.type
_entity_poly.pdbx_seq_one_letter_code
_entity_poly.pdbx_strand_id
1 'polypeptide(L)'
;MTYSATDRILYQAVDTGRLVQRSPMVGGSSIRRLFVTPEINSILDGQNDKFKHLPLVETETIIGRFCDGHLIAASLKGNSKPKPDFEKLEGLDEVWAICARKPKIWQIRIFGRFLSKGTFVAFGFNERVTLGLRENYNAKASDIPGLWNEVLGNCVRFEATSVEEYFGGVWRDVDEQI
;
A
#
# COMPACT_ATOMS: atom_id res chain seq x y z
N MET A 1 -7.53 -15.03 -21.30
CA MET A 1 -7.17 -13.91 -20.41
C MET A 1 -7.69 -12.63 -21.05
N THR A 2 -8.74 -12.04 -20.50
CA THR A 2 -9.24 -10.73 -20.91
C THR A 2 -8.39 -9.67 -20.20
N TYR A 3 -7.46 -9.05 -20.92
CA TYR A 3 -6.69 -7.93 -20.38
C TYR A 3 -7.62 -6.72 -20.26
N SER A 4 -7.85 -6.26 -19.03
CA SER A 4 -8.54 -4.99 -18.84
C SER A 4 -7.64 -3.84 -19.32
N ALA A 5 -8.22 -2.75 -19.83
CA ALA A 5 -7.44 -1.57 -20.22
C ALA A 5 -6.59 -1.02 -19.05
N THR A 6 -7.07 -1.20 -17.82
CA THR A 6 -6.40 -0.89 -16.56
C THR A 6 -5.12 -1.70 -16.36
N ASP A 7 -5.14 -3.01 -16.62
CA ASP A 7 -3.93 -3.84 -16.51
C ASP A 7 -2.87 -3.42 -17.54
N ARG A 8 -3.28 -3.01 -18.74
CA ARG A 8 -2.34 -2.54 -19.78
C ARG A 8 -1.54 -1.32 -19.32
N ILE A 9 -2.19 -0.34 -18.69
CA ILE A 9 -1.52 0.87 -18.20
C ILE A 9 -0.53 0.51 -17.08
N LEU A 10 -0.93 -0.38 -16.18
CA LEU A 10 -0.05 -0.86 -15.11
C LEU A 10 1.20 -1.54 -15.68
N TYR A 11 1.03 -2.46 -16.63
CA TYR A 11 2.18 -3.15 -17.24
C TYR A 11 3.03 -2.20 -18.08
N GLN A 12 2.46 -1.20 -18.74
CA GLN A 12 3.24 -0.16 -19.40
C GLN A 12 4.09 0.66 -18.41
N ALA A 13 3.54 1.00 -17.24
CA ALA A 13 4.30 1.67 -16.19
C ALA A 13 5.44 0.79 -15.64
N VAL A 14 5.24 -0.54 -15.60
CA VAL A 14 6.30 -1.49 -15.26
C VAL A 14 7.36 -1.58 -16.35
N ASP A 15 6.96 -1.74 -17.61
CA ASP A 15 7.87 -1.86 -18.77
C ASP A 15 8.73 -0.60 -18.96
N THR A 16 8.19 0.58 -18.61
CA THR A 16 8.91 1.85 -18.64
C THR A 16 9.72 2.14 -17.37
N GLY A 17 9.75 1.20 -16.43
CA GLY A 17 10.53 1.30 -15.19
C GLY A 17 9.99 2.30 -14.17
N ARG A 18 8.74 2.77 -14.33
CA ARG A 18 8.09 3.69 -13.38
C ARG A 18 7.50 2.96 -12.17
N LEU A 19 7.16 1.68 -12.33
CA LEU A 19 6.72 0.80 -11.27
C LEU A 19 7.49 -0.52 -11.31
N VAL A 20 7.56 -1.18 -10.15
CA VAL A 20 8.12 -2.52 -9.97
C VAL A 20 7.07 -3.34 -9.25
N GLN A 21 6.79 -4.55 -9.74
CA GLN A 21 6.00 -5.51 -8.99
C GLN A 21 6.85 -6.05 -7.84
N ARG A 22 6.41 -5.81 -6.59
CA ARG A 22 7.08 -6.33 -5.41
C ARG A 22 6.66 -7.78 -5.21
N SER A 23 7.64 -8.67 -5.25
CA SER A 23 7.48 -10.06 -4.82
C SER A 23 7.98 -10.21 -3.40
N PRO A 24 7.21 -10.84 -2.50
CA PRO A 24 7.70 -11.18 -1.16
C PRO A 24 8.94 -12.08 -1.23
N MET A 25 9.77 -12.02 -0.18
CA MET A 25 10.99 -12.84 -0.08
C MET A 25 10.73 -14.36 -0.01
N VAL A 26 9.53 -14.81 0.35
CA VAL A 26 9.20 -16.25 0.45
C VAL A 26 8.33 -16.65 -0.75
N GLY A 27 8.82 -17.60 -1.54
CA GLY A 27 8.22 -17.99 -2.81
C GLY A 27 6.89 -18.74 -2.66
N GLY A 28 5.83 -18.18 -3.23
CA GLY A 28 4.52 -18.80 -3.41
C GLY A 28 3.79 -18.19 -4.61
N SER A 29 2.66 -18.77 -5.02
CA SER A 29 1.79 -18.14 -6.02
C SER A 29 1.12 -16.91 -5.40
N SER A 30 1.50 -15.72 -5.84
CA SER A 30 0.94 -14.44 -5.38
C SER A 30 -0.56 -14.35 -5.70
N ILE A 31 -1.39 -14.19 -4.66
CA ILE A 31 -2.85 -14.03 -4.74
C ILE A 31 -3.22 -12.55 -4.91
N ARG A 32 -2.48 -11.67 -4.22
CA ARG A 32 -2.62 -10.21 -4.32
C ARG A 32 -1.32 -9.61 -4.83
N ARG A 33 -1.39 -8.48 -5.53
CA ARG A 33 -0.25 -7.83 -6.19
C ARG A 33 0.04 -6.48 -5.55
N LEU A 34 1.31 -6.26 -5.22
CA LEU A 34 1.82 -4.96 -4.80
C LEU A 34 2.73 -4.40 -5.89
N PHE A 35 2.45 -3.19 -6.35
CA PHE A 35 3.34 -2.43 -7.22
C PHE A 35 3.86 -1.23 -6.45
N VAL A 36 5.13 -0.92 -6.62
CA VAL A 36 5.81 0.19 -5.92
C VAL A 36 6.66 0.98 -6.90
N THR A 37 7.01 2.22 -6.57
CA THR A 37 8.03 2.94 -7.33
C THR A 37 9.42 2.30 -7.15
N PRO A 38 10.36 2.50 -8.10
CA PRO A 38 11.73 2.01 -7.94
C PRO A 38 12.42 2.48 -6.65
N GLU A 39 12.13 3.72 -6.22
CA GLU A 39 12.65 4.26 -4.96
C GLU A 39 12.15 3.46 -3.76
N ILE A 40 10.84 3.19 -3.68
CA ILE A 40 10.27 2.40 -2.59
C ILE A 40 10.83 0.97 -2.63
N ASN A 41 10.97 0.37 -3.81
CA ASN A 41 11.59 -0.95 -3.92
C ASN A 41 13.03 -0.95 -3.39
N SER A 42 13.84 0.05 -3.77
CA SER A 42 15.21 0.21 -3.27
C SER A 42 15.28 0.40 -1.75
N ILE A 43 14.33 1.12 -1.17
CA ILE A 43 14.20 1.25 0.30
C ILE A 43 13.90 -0.10 0.94
N LEU A 44 12.91 -0.82 0.42
CA LEU A 44 12.49 -2.13 0.92
C LEU A 44 13.60 -3.19 0.82
N ASP A 45 14.43 -3.12 -0.21
CA ASP A 45 15.61 -3.97 -0.39
C ASP A 45 16.83 -3.51 0.45
N GLY A 46 16.68 -2.48 1.28
CA GLY A 46 17.74 -1.98 2.16
C GLY A 46 18.88 -1.27 1.43
N GLN A 47 18.68 -0.89 0.17
CA GLN A 47 19.70 -0.26 -0.67
C GLN A 47 19.73 1.27 -0.52
N ASN A 48 18.70 1.85 0.10
CA ASN A 48 18.63 3.29 0.31
C ASN A 48 19.35 3.72 1.61
N ASP A 49 20.43 4.47 1.47
CA ASP A 49 21.25 4.93 2.60
C ASP A 49 20.51 5.72 3.68
N LYS A 50 19.47 6.46 3.29
CA LYS A 50 18.64 7.22 4.23
C LYS A 50 17.85 6.31 5.15
N PHE A 51 17.46 5.12 4.67
CA PHE A 51 16.52 4.23 5.35
C PHE A 51 17.14 2.89 5.78
N LYS A 52 18.42 2.63 5.47
CA LYS A 52 19.12 1.37 5.79
C LYS A 52 19.15 0.99 7.27
N HIS A 53 18.95 1.96 8.16
CA HIS A 53 18.93 1.75 9.61
C HIS A 53 17.55 1.31 10.13
N LEU A 54 16.52 1.37 9.28
CA LEU A 54 15.16 1.00 9.66
C LEU A 54 15.00 -0.52 9.72
N PRO A 55 14.38 -1.06 10.78
CA PRO A 55 14.02 -2.47 10.84
C PRO A 55 12.77 -2.73 9.98
N LEU A 56 12.99 -3.10 8.71
CA LEU A 56 11.90 -3.30 7.73
C LEU A 56 11.21 -4.68 7.79
N VAL A 57 11.61 -5.55 8.73
CA VAL A 57 11.07 -6.92 8.85
C VAL A 57 9.55 -6.93 9.00
N GLU A 58 8.99 -6.05 9.83
CA GLU A 58 7.53 -5.96 10.01
C GLU A 58 6.83 -5.49 8.73
N THR A 59 7.43 -4.51 8.04
CA THR A 59 6.92 -4.00 6.76
C THR A 59 6.88 -5.10 5.71
N GLU A 60 7.99 -5.83 5.55
CA GLU A 60 8.07 -6.99 4.64
C GLU A 60 7.11 -8.12 5.05
N THR A 61 6.90 -8.33 6.35
CA THR A 61 5.93 -9.32 6.85
C THR A 61 4.50 -8.95 6.48
N ILE A 62 4.11 -7.67 6.58
CA ILE A 62 2.78 -7.20 6.15
C ILE A 62 2.63 -7.35 4.63
N ILE A 63 3.65 -6.94 3.86
CA ILE A 63 3.66 -7.04 2.39
C ILE A 63 3.55 -8.51 1.95
N GLY A 64 4.32 -9.41 2.57
CA GLY A 64 4.26 -10.84 2.32
C GLY A 64 2.89 -11.42 2.60
N ARG A 65 2.33 -11.15 3.80
CA ARG A 65 0.95 -11.56 4.13
C ARG A 65 -0.08 -11.05 3.13
N PHE A 66 0.05 -9.79 2.69
CA PHE A 66 -0.85 -9.22 1.70
C PHE A 66 -0.75 -9.99 0.39
N CYS A 67 0.45 -10.11 -0.18
CA CYS A 67 0.68 -10.73 -1.48
C CYS A 67 0.32 -12.22 -1.52
N ASP A 68 0.57 -12.94 -0.42
CA ASP A 68 0.24 -14.37 -0.28
C ASP A 68 -1.25 -14.61 -0.02
N GLY A 69 -2.06 -13.55 0.12
CA GLY A 69 -3.50 -13.67 0.37
C GLY A 69 -3.85 -14.07 1.81
N HIS A 70 -2.87 -14.02 2.73
CA HIS A 70 -3.09 -14.24 4.16
C HIS A 70 -3.95 -13.13 4.79
N LEU A 71 -4.31 -13.34 6.06
CA LEU A 71 -5.12 -12.42 6.85
C LEU A 71 -4.50 -11.02 6.87
N ILE A 72 -5.28 -10.05 6.38
CA ILE A 72 -5.01 -8.63 6.48
C ILE A 72 -6.15 -7.98 7.26
N ALA A 73 -5.80 -7.22 8.29
CA ALA A 73 -6.73 -6.34 8.98
C ALA A 73 -6.81 -5.00 8.25
N ALA A 74 -8.01 -4.52 7.94
CA ALA A 74 -8.22 -3.26 7.25
C ALA A 74 -9.33 -2.43 7.90
N SER A 75 -9.24 -1.10 7.75
CA SER A 75 -10.27 -0.16 8.18
C SER A 75 -10.60 0.78 7.02
N LEU A 76 -11.90 0.91 6.72
CA LEU A 76 -12.44 1.87 5.76
C LEU A 76 -12.65 3.25 6.38
N LYS A 77 -12.86 3.32 7.69
CA LYS A 77 -12.99 4.58 8.45
C LYS A 77 -11.63 5.22 8.73
N GLY A 78 -10.56 4.43 8.74
CA GLY A 78 -9.24 4.86 9.19
C GLY A 78 -9.18 5.09 10.70
N ASN A 79 -7.97 5.29 11.24
CA ASN A 79 -7.74 5.65 12.65
C ASN A 79 -8.49 4.78 13.68
N SER A 80 -8.66 3.49 13.38
CA SER A 80 -9.42 2.59 14.24
C SER A 80 -8.56 2.10 15.42
N LYS A 81 -9.17 1.97 16.60
CA LYS A 81 -8.52 1.45 17.82
C LYS A 81 -7.78 0.11 17.60
N PRO A 82 -8.28 -0.82 16.78
CA PRO A 82 -7.63 -2.11 16.53
C PRO A 82 -6.31 -2.04 15.74
N LYS A 83 -5.86 -0.86 15.27
CA LYS A 83 -4.57 -0.66 14.57
C LYS A 83 -4.38 -1.64 13.38
N PRO A 84 -5.21 -1.55 12.35
CA PRO A 84 -5.21 -2.49 11.22
C PRO A 84 -3.94 -2.40 10.37
N ASP A 85 -3.61 -3.45 9.63
CA ASP A 85 -2.48 -3.47 8.69
C ASP A 85 -2.67 -2.41 7.58
N PHE A 86 -3.91 -2.19 7.14
CA PHE A 86 -4.29 -1.19 6.14
C PHE A 86 -5.33 -0.19 6.68
N GLU A 87 -5.15 1.09 6.39
CA GLU A 87 -6.12 2.14 6.74
C GLU A 87 -6.45 2.98 5.49
N LYS A 88 -7.74 3.11 5.18
CA LYS A 88 -8.20 4.14 4.25
C LYS A 88 -8.12 5.50 4.95
N LEU A 89 -7.55 6.49 4.26
CA LEU A 89 -7.31 7.80 4.84
C LEU A 89 -8.51 8.71 4.62
N GLU A 90 -9.16 9.07 5.72
CA GLU A 90 -10.32 9.95 5.74
C GLU A 90 -10.00 11.33 5.12
N GLY A 91 -10.90 11.81 4.26
CA GLY A 91 -10.78 13.09 3.57
C GLY A 91 -9.86 13.06 2.34
N LEU A 92 -9.33 11.90 1.95
CA LEU A 92 -8.50 11.73 0.76
C LEU A 92 -9.16 10.76 -0.23
N ASP A 93 -9.12 11.10 -1.52
CA ASP A 93 -9.70 10.29 -2.61
C ASP A 93 -8.99 8.94 -2.71
N GLU A 94 -9.62 7.88 -2.19
CA GLU A 94 -9.14 6.49 -2.22
C GLU A 94 -7.65 6.29 -1.85
N VAL A 95 -7.12 7.11 -0.95
CA VAL A 95 -5.75 6.94 -0.45
C VAL A 95 -5.76 5.99 0.73
N TRP A 96 -4.87 5.01 0.68
CA TRP A 96 -4.68 4.01 1.72
C TRP A 96 -3.26 4.03 2.25
N ALA A 97 -3.09 3.58 3.49
CA ALA A 97 -1.80 3.41 4.13
C ALA A 97 -1.60 1.95 4.60
N ILE A 98 -0.50 1.33 4.17
CA ILE A 98 0.06 0.15 4.85
C ILE A 98 0.76 0.63 6.11
N CYS A 99 0.42 0.04 7.25
CA CYS A 99 0.83 0.54 8.55
C CYS A 99 1.69 -0.47 9.33
N ALA A 100 3.00 -0.48 9.08
CA ALA A 100 3.93 -1.21 9.92
C ALA A 100 4.15 -0.44 11.24
N ARG A 101 3.79 -1.07 12.38
CA ARG A 101 3.80 -0.41 13.70
C ARG A 101 4.87 -0.94 14.66
N LYS A 102 5.70 -1.87 14.19
CA LYS A 102 6.80 -2.43 14.97
C LYS A 102 8.14 -2.17 14.26
N PRO A 103 9.18 -1.81 15.04
CA PRO A 103 9.13 -1.43 16.44
C PRO A 103 8.45 -0.05 16.63
N LYS A 104 7.99 0.24 17.85
CA LYS A 104 7.16 1.42 18.15
C LYS A 104 7.80 2.76 17.75
N ILE A 105 9.13 2.84 17.78
CA ILE A 105 9.93 4.04 17.45
C ILE A 105 10.17 4.20 15.94
N TRP A 106 10.15 3.11 15.15
CA TRP A 106 10.48 3.09 13.72
C TRP A 106 9.28 2.61 12.90
N GLN A 107 8.09 3.14 13.19
CA GLN A 107 6.88 2.75 12.47
C GLN A 107 6.92 3.31 11.05
N ILE A 108 6.45 2.54 10.08
CA ILE A 108 6.47 2.90 8.66
C ILE A 108 5.05 3.03 8.12
N ARG A 109 4.87 3.95 7.19
CA ARG A 109 3.65 4.17 6.43
C ARG A 109 3.97 4.13 4.95
N ILE A 110 3.33 3.23 4.23
CA ILE A 110 3.40 3.16 2.78
C ILE A 110 2.06 3.62 2.22
N PHE A 111 2.06 4.70 1.47
CA PHE A 111 0.86 5.31 0.90
C PHE A 111 0.65 4.89 -0.53
N GLY A 112 -0.60 4.67 -0.91
CA GLY A 112 -0.96 4.24 -2.25
C GLY A 112 -2.46 4.18 -2.46
N ARG A 113 -2.87 3.55 -3.55
CA ARG A 113 -4.28 3.33 -3.90
C ARG A 113 -4.47 1.94 -4.51
N PHE A 114 -5.69 1.45 -4.49
CA PHE A 114 -6.04 0.22 -5.20
C PHE A 114 -6.30 0.51 -6.68
N LEU A 115 -5.79 -0.36 -7.55
CA LEU A 115 -6.06 -0.36 -8.99
C LEU A 115 -7.23 -1.28 -9.35
N SER A 116 -7.35 -2.37 -8.60
CA SER A 116 -8.42 -3.35 -8.70
C SER A 116 -8.42 -4.20 -7.41
N LYS A 117 -9.39 -5.11 -7.27
CA LYS A 117 -9.42 -6.09 -6.18
C LYS A 117 -8.07 -6.80 -6.06
N GLY A 118 -7.47 -6.73 -4.89
CA GLY A 118 -6.19 -7.34 -4.54
C GLY A 118 -4.97 -6.71 -5.24
N THR A 119 -5.10 -5.58 -5.93
CA THR A 119 -3.97 -4.92 -6.61
C THR A 119 -3.75 -3.53 -6.04
N PHE A 120 -2.66 -3.37 -5.27
CA PHE A 120 -2.29 -2.11 -4.62
C PHE A 120 -1.07 -1.48 -5.30
N VAL A 121 -1.11 -0.15 -5.50
CA VAL A 121 0.01 0.61 -6.07
C VAL A 121 0.45 1.68 -5.07
N ALA A 122 1.70 1.58 -4.62
CA ALA A 122 2.29 2.45 -3.62
C ALA A 122 3.19 3.53 -4.24
N PHE A 123 3.06 4.75 -3.74
CA PHE A 123 3.78 5.93 -4.21
C PHE A 123 4.52 6.69 -3.10
N GLY A 124 4.18 6.46 -1.82
CA GLY A 124 4.86 7.11 -0.70
C GLY A 124 5.42 6.11 0.30
N PHE A 125 6.62 6.35 0.81
CA PHE A 125 7.21 5.63 1.94
C PHE A 125 7.68 6.63 2.98
N ASN A 126 7.16 6.52 4.21
CA ASN A 126 7.40 7.50 5.25
C ASN A 126 7.58 6.85 6.62
N GLU A 127 8.47 7.42 7.43
CA GLU A 127 8.53 7.12 8.85
C GLU A 127 7.39 7.84 9.57
N ARG A 128 6.72 7.16 10.50
CA ARG A 128 5.61 7.75 11.24
C ARG A 128 6.06 8.95 12.09
N VAL A 129 7.30 8.94 12.59
CA VAL A 129 7.83 10.03 13.41
C VAL A 129 8.00 11.32 12.60
N THR A 130 8.44 11.21 11.34
CA THR A 130 8.61 12.38 10.44
C THR A 130 7.27 12.96 10.01
N LEU A 131 6.22 12.15 9.99
CA LEU A 131 4.86 12.63 9.71
C LEU A 131 4.27 13.45 10.86
N GLY A 132 4.82 13.41 12.09
CA GLY A 132 4.37 14.27 13.19
C GLY A 132 2.87 14.13 13.52
N LEU A 133 2.17 15.27 13.55
CA LEU A 133 0.72 15.35 13.79
C LEU A 133 -0.10 14.84 12.59
N ARG A 134 -1.38 14.51 12.83
CA ARG A 134 -2.27 13.94 11.79
C ARG A 134 -2.45 14.86 10.57
N GLU A 135 -2.36 16.17 10.74
CA GLU A 135 -2.49 17.12 9.63
C GLU A 135 -1.33 16.95 8.62
N ASN A 136 -0.10 16.84 9.10
CA ASN A 136 1.08 16.57 8.27
C ASN A 136 1.01 15.18 7.61
N TYR A 137 0.38 14.21 8.28
CA TYR A 137 0.12 12.89 7.74
C TYR A 137 -0.79 12.95 6.50
N ASN A 138 -1.92 13.66 6.61
CA ASN A 138 -2.84 13.84 5.48
C ASN A 138 -2.23 14.73 4.38
N ALA A 139 -1.47 15.77 4.76
CA ALA A 139 -0.78 16.63 3.80
C ALA A 139 0.28 15.89 2.96
N LYS A 140 0.97 14.90 3.54
CA LYS A 140 1.87 14.04 2.75
C LYS A 140 1.13 13.03 1.89
N ALA A 141 0.01 12.53 2.37
CA ALA A 141 -0.81 11.59 1.62
C ALA A 141 -1.65 12.25 0.52
N SER A 142 -1.88 13.57 0.56
CA SER A 142 -2.60 14.30 -0.49
C SER A 142 -1.85 14.37 -1.82
N ASP A 143 -0.53 14.13 -1.82
CA ASP A 143 0.28 14.10 -3.04
C ASP A 143 0.03 12.82 -3.87
N ILE A 144 -0.49 11.76 -3.24
CA ILE A 144 -0.71 10.45 -3.85
C ILE A 144 -1.61 10.49 -5.10
N PRO A 145 -2.76 11.20 -5.11
CA PRO A 145 -3.54 11.41 -6.33
C PRO A 145 -2.72 11.98 -7.50
N GLY A 146 -1.84 12.95 -7.23
CA GLY A 146 -0.98 13.55 -8.25
C GLY A 146 0.01 12.54 -8.82
N LEU A 147 0.71 11.82 -7.94
CA LEU A 147 1.67 10.78 -8.32
C LEU A 147 0.99 9.62 -9.09
N TRP A 148 -0.23 9.24 -8.69
CA TRP A 148 -1.04 8.28 -9.40
C TRP A 148 -1.29 8.72 -10.84
N ASN A 149 -1.77 9.95 -11.03
CA ASN A 149 -2.06 10.48 -12.37
C ASN A 149 -0.79 10.66 -13.21
N GLU A 150 0.33 11.01 -12.57
CA GLU A 150 1.60 11.11 -13.25
C GLU A 150 2.03 9.75 -13.80
N VAL A 151 1.94 8.69 -12.99
CA VAL A 151 2.45 7.34 -13.32
C VAL A 151 1.50 6.52 -14.18
N LEU A 152 0.20 6.58 -13.87
CA LEU A 152 -0.85 5.76 -14.49
C LEU A 152 -1.81 6.59 -15.36
N GLY A 153 -1.56 7.89 -15.56
CA GLY A 153 -2.41 8.75 -16.38
C GLY A 153 -3.83 8.85 -15.81
N ASN A 154 -4.83 8.80 -16.69
CA ASN A 154 -6.25 8.84 -16.30
C ASN A 154 -6.80 7.48 -15.85
N CYS A 155 -5.93 6.56 -15.42
CA CYS A 155 -6.37 5.25 -14.95
C CYS A 155 -7.27 5.43 -13.72
N VAL A 156 -8.48 4.87 -13.79
CA VAL A 156 -9.45 4.97 -12.69
C VAL A 156 -8.95 4.15 -11.51
N ARG A 157 -8.79 4.81 -10.36
CA ARG A 157 -8.59 4.16 -9.06
C ARG A 157 -9.77 3.26 -8.70
N PHE A 158 -9.50 2.13 -8.10
CA PHE A 158 -10.52 1.21 -7.61
C PHE A 158 -11.16 1.75 -6.34
N GLU A 159 -12.48 1.76 -6.33
CA GLU A 159 -13.33 2.22 -5.25
C GLU A 159 -14.38 1.15 -4.99
N ALA A 160 -14.58 0.86 -3.72
CA ALA A 160 -15.46 -0.17 -3.22
C ALA A 160 -15.98 0.21 -1.82
N THR A 161 -17.03 -0.47 -1.38
CA THR A 161 -17.78 -0.13 -0.16
C THR A 161 -17.47 -1.05 1.01
N SER A 162 -16.78 -2.17 0.76
CA SER A 162 -16.42 -3.17 1.77
C SER A 162 -14.93 -3.55 1.69
N VAL A 163 -14.37 -4.01 2.82
CA VAL A 163 -13.00 -4.54 2.87
C VAL A 163 -12.84 -5.76 1.95
N GLU A 164 -13.85 -6.62 1.86
CA GLU A 164 -13.83 -7.80 0.98
C GLU A 164 -13.55 -7.45 -0.49
N GLU A 165 -14.18 -6.38 -0.98
CA GLU A 165 -14.06 -5.95 -2.37
C GLU A 165 -12.67 -5.42 -2.70
N TYR A 166 -11.99 -4.74 -1.76
CA TYR A 166 -10.62 -4.27 -1.95
C TYR A 166 -9.60 -5.40 -1.91
N PHE A 167 -9.68 -6.26 -0.91
CA PHE A 167 -8.59 -7.20 -0.62
C PHE A 167 -8.81 -8.57 -1.27
N GLY A 168 -10.06 -9.04 -1.35
CA GLY A 168 -10.35 -10.46 -1.59
C GLY A 168 -9.65 -11.36 -0.57
N GLY A 169 -9.57 -12.67 -0.85
CA GLY A 169 -8.85 -13.63 0.00
C GLY A 169 -9.30 -13.60 1.46
N VAL A 170 -8.36 -13.76 2.40
CA VAL A 170 -8.64 -13.72 3.85
C VAL A 170 -8.44 -12.29 4.38
N TRP A 171 -9.46 -11.73 5.01
CA TRP A 171 -9.45 -10.36 5.52
C TRP A 171 -10.21 -10.25 6.85
N ARG A 172 -9.99 -9.14 7.56
CA ARG A 172 -10.78 -8.74 8.73
C ARG A 172 -11.06 -7.24 8.63
N ASP A 173 -12.34 -6.89 8.57
CA ASP A 173 -12.78 -5.51 8.80
C ASP A 173 -12.71 -5.24 10.30
N VAL A 174 -11.98 -4.21 10.70
CA VAL A 174 -11.85 -3.83 12.11
C VAL A 174 -12.84 -2.75 12.52
N ASP A 175 -13.62 -2.22 11.58
CA ASP A 175 -14.66 -1.23 11.81
C ASP A 175 -16.03 -1.88 12.11
N GLU A 176 -16.21 -3.14 11.72
CA GLU A 176 -17.32 -3.99 12.14
C GLU A 176 -17.12 -4.37 13.61
N GLN A 177 -18.03 -3.91 14.47
CA GLN A 177 -18.06 -4.35 15.87
C GLN A 177 -18.61 -5.78 15.91
N ILE A 178 -17.92 -6.65 16.66
CA ILE A 178 -18.45 -7.95 17.08
C ILE A 178 -19.50 -7.71 18.15
#